data_AF-A0A7X3VU99-F1
#
_entry.id   AF-A0A7X3VU99-F1
#
_cell.length_a   1.000
_cell.length_b   1.000
_cell.length_c   1.000
_cell.angle_alpha   90.00
_cell.angle_beta   90.00
_cell.angle_gamma   90.00
#
_symmetry.space_group_name_H-M   'P 1'
#
loop_
_entity.id
_entity.type
_entity.pdbx_description
1 polymer ?
#
loop_
_entity_poly.entity_id
_entity_poly.type
_entity_poly.pdbx_seq_one_letter_code
_entity_poly.pdbx_strand_id
1 'polypeptide(L)'
;MAERVRWVAKAEAAREMEVSISTLDRMIRRGEIEVRREGRRVYVRMEGPERVSDEELLRRALDREGKLGRRLWESDQRAQALERERDEAVYSAAADRQALEEIEESYEKERSARRRMRRLAIRLGLAVVLLLVVIGALLWWFVQR
;
A
#
# COMPACT_ATOMS: atom_id res chain seq x y z
N MET A 1 -2.23 39.17 32.02
CA MET A 1 -2.39 37.87 32.73
C MET A 1 -1.74 38.04 34.09
N ALA A 2 -2.51 38.02 35.17
CA ALA A 2 -1.94 38.21 36.52
C ALA A 2 -1.32 36.88 36.97
N GLU A 3 0.01 36.84 37.04
CA GLU A 3 0.76 35.79 37.75
C GLU A 3 0.20 35.67 39.17
N ARG A 4 -0.56 34.60 39.44
CA ARG A 4 -1.04 34.30 40.79
C ARG A 4 0.05 33.56 41.53
N VAL A 5 1.05 34.33 41.95
CA VAL A 5 2.03 33.90 42.94
C VAL A 5 1.30 33.60 44.24
N ARG A 6 1.40 32.37 44.75
CA ARG A 6 0.85 31.98 46.05
C ARG A 6 1.95 31.55 47.00
N TRP A 7 1.80 31.88 48.27
CA TRP A 7 2.67 31.43 49.35
C TRP A 7 2.00 30.27 50.07
N VAL A 8 2.54 29.07 49.93
CA VAL A 8 2.00 27.85 50.57
C VAL A 8 2.95 27.33 51.63
N ALA A 9 2.44 26.61 52.62
CA ALA A 9 3.28 26.06 53.68
C ALA A 9 4.29 25.05 53.10
N LYS A 10 5.49 24.96 53.67
CA LYS A 10 6.56 24.05 53.19
C LYS A 10 6.09 22.61 52.96
N ALA A 11 5.26 22.08 53.86
CA ALA A 11 4.73 20.72 53.74
C ALA A 11 3.75 20.55 52.58
N GLU A 12 2.98 21.59 52.25
CA GLU A 12 2.03 21.62 51.15
C GLU A 12 2.77 21.80 49.81
N ALA A 13 3.77 22.68 49.76
CA ALA A 13 4.66 22.83 48.61
C ALA A 13 5.35 21.51 48.24
N ALA A 14 5.85 20.76 49.23
CA ALA A 14 6.46 19.45 49.00
C ALA A 14 5.48 18.46 48.35
N ARG A 15 4.21 18.48 48.75
CA ARG A 15 3.16 17.64 48.16
C ARG A 15 2.82 18.07 46.73
N GLU A 16 2.65 19.36 46.49
CA GLU A 16 2.28 19.89 45.18
C GLU A 16 3.38 19.74 44.13
N MET A 17 4.65 19.86 44.54
CA MET A 17 5.82 19.64 43.67
C MET A 17 6.19 18.15 43.54
N GLU A 18 5.49 17.25 44.24
CA GLU A 18 5.79 15.81 44.31
C GLU A 18 7.25 15.51 44.71
N VAL A 19 7.84 16.33 45.61
CA VAL A 19 9.20 16.15 46.12
C VAL A 19 9.22 15.86 47.61
N SER A 20 10.24 15.15 48.08
CA SER A 20 10.43 14.97 49.52
C SER A 20 10.75 16.30 50.23
N ILE A 21 10.36 16.42 51.50
CA ILE A 21 10.68 17.61 52.32
C ILE A 21 12.20 17.86 52.38
N SER A 22 13.01 16.80 52.39
CA SER A 22 14.47 16.90 52.40
C SER A 22 15.03 17.45 51.08
N THR A 23 14.44 17.07 49.94
CA THR A 23 14.76 17.65 48.63
C THR A 23 14.36 19.13 48.60
N LEU A 24 13.16 19.46 49.06
CA LEU A 24 12.69 20.85 49.14
C LEU A 24 13.61 21.70 50.03
N ASP A 25 14.04 21.20 51.20
CA ASP A 25 15.00 21.89 52.07
C ASP A 25 16.36 22.11 51.38
N ARG A 26 16.79 21.18 50.52
CA ARG A 26 18.02 21.34 49.73
C ARG A 26 17.87 22.47 48.71
N MET A 27 16.74 22.53 48.01
CA MET A 27 16.44 23.59 47.03
C MET A 27 16.39 24.96 47.73
N ILE A 28 15.77 25.03 48.91
CA ILE A 28 15.73 26.26 49.73
C ILE A 28 17.14 26.69 50.15
N ARG A 29 17.99 25.77 50.61
CA ARG A 29 19.38 26.09 51.00
C ARG A 29 20.24 26.55 49.82
N ARG A 30 19.94 26.08 48.61
CA ARG A 30 20.61 26.47 47.37
C ARG A 30 20.09 27.78 46.78
N GLY A 31 19.00 28.33 47.34
CA GLY A 31 18.38 29.55 46.82
C GLY A 31 17.62 29.35 45.51
N GLU A 32 17.28 28.10 45.17
CA GLU A 32 16.54 27.77 43.93
C GLU A 32 15.05 28.15 44.02
N ILE A 33 14.53 28.37 45.23
CA ILE A 33 13.13 28.71 45.47
C ILE A 33 13.02 29.85 46.49
N GLU A 34 12.16 30.82 46.22
CA GLU A 34 11.85 31.88 47.16
C GLU A 34 11.05 31.37 48.36
N VAL A 35 11.49 31.76 49.56
CA VAL A 35 10.84 31.40 50.82
C VAL A 35 10.59 32.63 51.69
N ARG A 36 9.45 32.62 52.39
CA ARG A 36 9.07 33.61 53.39
C ARG A 36 8.98 32.92 54.75
N ARG A 37 9.62 33.51 55.77
CA ARG A 37 9.60 32.99 57.14
C ARG A 37 8.73 33.89 58.00
N GLU A 38 7.72 33.33 58.64
CA GLU A 38 6.89 34.02 59.64
C GLU A 38 6.96 33.24 60.95
N GLY A 39 7.76 33.75 61.89
CA GLY A 39 8.07 33.07 63.15
C GLY A 39 8.72 31.70 62.92
N ARG A 40 8.06 30.63 63.37
CA ARG A 40 8.52 29.24 63.19
C ARG A 40 8.02 28.58 61.90
N ARG A 41 7.25 29.29 61.06
CA ARG A 41 6.65 28.74 59.83
C ARG A 41 7.43 29.19 58.60
N VAL A 42 7.60 28.28 57.65
CA VAL A 42 8.25 28.52 56.35
C VAL A 42 7.21 28.36 55.25
N TYR A 43 7.10 29.39 54.42
CA TYR A 43 6.23 29.44 53.26
C TYR A 43 7.09 29.46 52.00
N VAL A 44 6.66 28.74 50.98
CA VAL A 44 7.34 28.59 49.69
C VAL A 44 6.51 29.31 48.64
N ARG A 45 7.18 30.11 47.80
CA ARG A 45 6.54 30.74 46.65
C ARG A 45 6.26 29.66 45.60
N MET A 46 5.00 29.50 45.25
CA MET A 46 4.56 28.58 44.20
C MET A 46 3.87 29.37 43.10
N GLU A 47 4.21 29.03 41.87
CA GLU A 47 3.46 29.44 40.69
C GLU A 47 2.30 28.46 40.51
N GLY A 48 1.09 29.00 40.35
CA GLY A 48 -0.08 28.15 40.10
C GLY A 48 0.07 27.41 38.76
N PRO A 49 -0.53 26.21 38.62
CA PRO A 49 -0.52 25.51 37.34
C PRO A 49 -1.14 26.42 36.28
N GLU A 50 -0.45 26.54 35.15
CA GLU A 50 -0.99 27.20 33.96
C GLU A 50 -2.26 26.43 33.56
N ARG A 51 -3.43 26.96 33.90
CA ARG A 51 -4.70 26.41 33.45
C ARG A 51 -4.75 26.61 31.94
N VAL A 52 -4.36 25.59 31.20
CA VAL A 52 -4.73 25.47 29.78
C VAL A 52 -6.25 25.53 29.75
N SER A 53 -6.80 26.57 29.11
CA SER A 53 -8.24 26.76 28.98
C SER A 53 -8.89 25.49 28.43
N ASP A 54 -10.04 25.09 28.98
CA ASP A 54 -10.83 23.97 28.44
C ASP A 54 -11.10 24.14 26.94
N GLU A 55 -11.19 25.39 26.48
CA GLU A 55 -11.33 25.77 25.07
C GLU A 55 -10.09 25.40 24.24
N GLU A 56 -8.90 25.52 24.81
CA GLU A 56 -7.65 25.15 24.15
C GLU A 56 -7.41 23.64 24.14
N LEU A 57 -7.85 22.94 25.19
CA LEU A 57 -7.90 21.47 25.18
C LEU A 57 -8.88 20.94 24.12
N LEU A 58 -10.07 21.55 24.01
CA LEU A 58 -11.05 21.21 22.98
C LEU A 58 -10.51 21.47 21.58
N ARG A 59 -9.86 22.62 21.37
CA ARG A 59 -9.29 22.99 20.07
C ARG A 59 -8.22 21.98 19.63
N ARG A 60 -7.35 21.55 20.55
CA ARG A 60 -6.33 20.52 20.25
C ARG A 60 -6.94 19.14 19.98
N ALA A 61 -8.06 18.79 20.63
CA ALA A 61 -8.77 17.54 20.40
C ALA A 61 -9.41 17.51 19.00
N LEU A 62 -10.15 18.57 18.63
CA LEU A 62 -10.76 18.72 17.31
C LEU A 62 -9.72 18.71 16.18
N ASP A 63 -8.55 19.33 16.41
CA ASP A 63 -7.46 19.35 15.43
C ASP A 63 -6.84 17.96 15.20
N ARG A 64 -6.82 17.10 16.24
CA ARG A 64 -6.41 15.70 16.10
C ARG A 64 -7.43 14.89 15.33
N GLU A 65 -8.72 15.03 15.63
CA GLU A 65 -9.79 14.34 14.90
C GLU A 65 -9.82 14.75 13.42
N GLY A 66 -9.69 16.05 13.12
CA GLY A 66 -9.62 16.54 11.74
C GLY A 66 -8.41 16.02 10.95
N LYS A 67 -7.29 15.71 11.62
CA LYS A 67 -6.13 15.05 11.00
C LYS A 67 -6.36 13.55 10.77
N LEU A 68 -7.02 12.88 11.71
CA LEU A 68 -7.38 11.46 11.57
C LEU A 68 -8.40 11.24 10.46
N GLY A 69 -9.42 12.10 10.37
CA GLY A 69 -10.41 12.05 9.30
C GLY A 69 -9.79 12.22 7.91
N ARG A 70 -8.85 13.16 7.75
CA ARG A 70 -8.10 13.34 6.49
C ARG A 70 -7.27 12.12 6.11
N ARG A 71 -6.56 11.51 7.08
CA ARG A 71 -5.75 10.31 6.83
C ARG A 71 -6.60 9.11 6.43
N LEU A 72 -7.78 8.93 7.05
CA LEU A 72 -8.72 7.89 6.68
C LEU A 72 -9.21 8.08 5.24
N TRP A 73 -9.57 9.31 4.88
CA TRP A 73 -10.01 9.64 3.52
C TRP A 73 -8.90 9.42 2.47
N GLU A 74 -7.67 9.85 2.75
CA GLU A 74 -6.51 9.59 1.88
C GLU A 74 -6.19 8.09 1.75
N SER A 75 -6.34 7.33 2.84
CA SER A 75 -6.15 5.88 2.83
C SER A 75 -7.20 5.17 1.97
N ASP A 76 -8.46 5.60 2.07
CA ASP A 76 -9.55 5.04 1.26
C ASP A 76 -9.36 5.34 -0.23
N GLN A 77 -8.95 6.56 -0.58
CA GLN A 77 -8.62 6.90 -1.97
C GLN A 77 -7.47 6.07 -2.53
N ARG A 78 -6.44 5.81 -1.72
CA ARG A 78 -5.33 4.93 -2.13
C ARG A 78 -5.78 3.49 -2.34
N ALA A 79 -6.66 2.98 -1.49
CA ALA A 79 -7.21 1.64 -1.64
C ALA A 79 -8.01 1.52 -2.95
N GLN A 80 -8.86 2.50 -3.26
CA GLN A 80 -9.61 2.52 -4.51
C GLN A 80 -8.71 2.65 -5.75
N ALA A 81 -7.62 3.41 -5.67
CA ALA A 81 -6.65 3.51 -6.77
C ALA A 81 -5.95 2.18 -7.04
N LEU A 82 -5.50 1.49 -5.98
CA LEU A 82 -4.87 0.17 -6.09
C LEU A 82 -5.84 -0.90 -6.62
N GLU A 83 -7.12 -0.81 -6.25
CA GLU A 83 -8.15 -1.71 -6.78
C GLU A 83 -8.33 -1.51 -8.28
N ARG A 84 -8.39 -0.27 -8.76
CA ARG A 84 -8.46 0.04 -10.20
C ARG A 84 -7.23 -0.45 -10.96
N GLU A 85 -6.02 -0.24 -10.44
CA GLU A 85 -4.79 -0.75 -11.07
C GLU A 85 -4.80 -2.28 -11.15
N ARG A 86 -5.29 -2.94 -10.10
CA ARG A 86 -5.41 -4.40 -10.08
C ARG A 86 -6.42 -4.89 -11.12
N ASP A 87 -7.57 -4.24 -11.23
CA ASP A 87 -8.59 -4.61 -12.21
C ASP A 87 -8.05 -4.42 -13.64
N GLU A 88 -7.37 -3.31 -13.93
CA GLU A 88 -6.72 -3.05 -15.22
C GLU A 88 -5.65 -4.11 -15.56
N ALA A 89 -4.85 -4.52 -14.56
CA ALA A 89 -3.88 -5.60 -14.73
C ALA A 89 -4.55 -6.97 -15.02
N VAL A 90 -5.70 -7.25 -14.40
CA VAL A 90 -6.46 -8.48 -14.68
C VAL A 90 -7.05 -8.46 -16.09
N TYR A 91 -7.63 -7.33 -16.51
CA TYR A 91 -8.20 -7.20 -17.86
C TYR A 91 -7.13 -7.29 -18.96
N SER A 92 -5.99 -6.64 -18.78
CA SER A 92 -4.86 -6.75 -19.72
C SER A 92 -4.31 -8.17 -19.80
N ALA A 93 -4.10 -8.84 -18.66
CA ALA A 93 -3.65 -10.23 -18.64
C ALA A 93 -4.68 -11.20 -19.29
N ALA A 94 -5.97 -10.92 -19.17
CA ALA A 94 -7.01 -11.70 -19.84
C ALA A 94 -7.00 -11.48 -21.36
N ALA A 95 -6.82 -10.24 -21.81
CA ALA A 95 -6.69 -9.90 -23.23
C ALA A 95 -5.45 -10.55 -23.86
N ASP A 96 -4.31 -10.51 -23.16
CA ASP A 96 -3.06 -11.14 -23.60
C ASP A 96 -3.21 -12.65 -23.74
N ARG A 97 -3.94 -13.31 -22.82
CA ARG A 97 -4.24 -14.75 -22.92
C ARG A 97 -5.11 -15.08 -24.13
N GLN A 98 -6.16 -14.31 -24.39
CA GLN A 98 -7.01 -14.52 -25.55
C GLN A 98 -6.23 -14.33 -26.86
N ALA A 99 -5.36 -13.31 -26.94
CA ALA A 99 -4.51 -13.10 -28.10
C ALA A 99 -3.55 -14.28 -28.34
N LEU A 100 -2.98 -14.85 -27.27
CA LEU A 100 -2.12 -16.03 -27.37
C LEU A 100 -2.90 -17.27 -27.84
N GLU A 101 -4.10 -17.49 -27.33
CA GLU A 101 -4.98 -18.61 -27.76
C GLU A 101 -5.37 -18.48 -29.23
N GLU A 102 -5.71 -17.28 -29.70
CA GLU A 102 -6.05 -17.04 -31.11
C GLU A 102 -4.85 -17.29 -32.04
N ILE A 103 -3.65 -16.87 -31.61
CA ILE A 103 -2.40 -17.15 -32.32
C ILE A 103 -2.16 -18.67 -32.39
N GLU A 104 -2.27 -19.38 -31.27
CA GLU A 104 -2.06 -20.84 -31.20
C GLU A 104 -3.06 -21.60 -32.08
N GLU A 105 -4.34 -21.22 -32.05
CA GLU A 105 -5.39 -21.81 -32.88
C GLU A 105 -5.10 -21.57 -34.38
N SER A 106 -4.59 -20.39 -34.75
CA SER A 106 -4.19 -20.09 -36.12
C SER A 106 -3.03 -20.99 -36.59
N TYR A 107 -2.03 -21.19 -35.73
CA TYR A 107 -0.88 -22.06 -36.01
C TYR A 107 -1.30 -23.52 -36.14
N GLU A 108 -2.20 -24.01 -35.29
CA GLU A 108 -2.75 -25.37 -35.39
C GLU A 108 -3.54 -25.58 -36.68
N LYS A 109 -4.40 -24.61 -37.04
CA LYS A 109 -5.15 -24.62 -38.31
C LYS A 109 -4.19 -24.69 -39.49
N GLU A 110 -3.17 -23.86 -39.53
CA GLU A 110 -2.18 -23.86 -40.62
C GLU A 110 -1.40 -25.19 -40.70
N ARG A 111 -0.98 -25.72 -39.55
CA ARG A 111 -0.27 -27.00 -39.47
C ARG A 111 -1.14 -28.17 -39.95
N SER A 112 -2.42 -28.16 -39.61
CA SER A 112 -3.40 -29.15 -40.07
C SER A 112 -3.63 -29.05 -41.59
N ALA A 113 -3.71 -27.83 -42.13
CA ALA A 113 -3.86 -27.57 -43.57
C ALA A 113 -2.64 -28.07 -44.35
N ARG A 114 -1.41 -27.79 -43.87
CA ARG A 114 -0.17 -28.30 -44.47
C ARG A 114 -0.13 -29.84 -44.49
N ARG A 115 -0.59 -30.51 -43.42
CA ARG A 115 -0.68 -31.99 -43.38
C ARG A 115 -1.70 -32.54 -44.40
N ARG A 116 -2.82 -31.85 -44.62
CA ARG A 116 -3.81 -32.23 -45.64
C ARG A 116 -3.23 -32.07 -47.05
N MET A 117 -2.58 -30.94 -47.33
CA MET A 117 -1.94 -30.69 -48.62
C MET A 117 -0.85 -31.72 -48.94
N ARG A 118 0.00 -32.12 -47.97
CA ARG A 118 0.99 -33.19 -48.19
C ARG A 118 0.35 -34.51 -48.62
N ARG A 119 -0.77 -34.90 -48.00
CA ARG A 119 -1.50 -36.12 -48.38
C ARG A 119 -2.09 -36.02 -49.79
N LEU A 120 -2.63 -34.86 -50.15
CA LEU A 120 -3.15 -34.62 -51.50
C LEU A 120 -2.03 -34.63 -52.54
N ALA A 121 -0.88 -34.00 -52.25
CA ALA A 121 0.29 -34.00 -53.12
C ALA A 121 0.83 -35.41 -53.37
N ILE A 122 0.90 -36.26 -52.34
CA ILE A 122 1.31 -37.67 -52.49
C ILE A 122 0.33 -38.44 -53.38
N ARG A 123 -0.99 -38.27 -53.17
CA ARG A 123 -2.01 -38.95 -53.99
C ARG A 123 -1.96 -38.51 -55.45
N LEU A 124 -1.81 -37.21 -55.69
CA LEU A 124 -1.67 -36.67 -57.05
C LEU A 124 -0.39 -37.17 -57.71
N GLY A 125 0.74 -37.17 -56.99
CA GLY A 125 2.00 -37.73 -57.49
C GLY A 125 1.89 -39.19 -57.89
N LEU A 126 1.25 -40.02 -57.05
CA LEU A 126 1.02 -41.44 -57.35
C LEU A 126 0.10 -41.64 -58.56
N ALA A 127 -0.96 -40.84 -58.69
CA ALA A 127 -1.85 -40.89 -59.85
C ALA A 127 -1.12 -40.56 -61.16
N VAL A 128 -0.24 -39.56 -61.15
CA VAL A 128 0.58 -39.18 -62.32
C VAL A 128 1.53 -40.32 -62.71
N VAL A 129 2.20 -40.94 -61.74
CA VAL A 129 3.09 -42.09 -62.01
C VAL A 129 2.32 -43.25 -62.64
N LEU A 130 1.16 -43.60 -62.09
CA LEU A 130 0.30 -44.66 -62.65
C LEU A 130 -0.15 -44.34 -64.08
N LEU A 131 -0.53 -43.09 -64.35
CA LEU A 131 -0.90 -42.64 -65.68
C LEU A 131 0.24 -42.84 -66.69
N LEU A 132 1.47 -42.45 -66.31
CA LEU A 132 2.65 -42.61 -67.17
C LEU A 132 2.97 -44.09 -67.45
N VAL A 133 2.79 -44.97 -66.46
CA VAL A 133 2.95 -46.43 -66.65
C VAL A 133 1.92 -46.97 -67.64
N VAL A 134 0.66 -46.56 -67.54
CA VAL A 134 -0.40 -46.98 -68.46
C VAL A 134 -0.14 -46.49 -69.88
N ILE A 135 0.26 -45.22 -70.04
CA ILE A 135 0.62 -44.65 -71.34
C ILE A 135 1.81 -45.40 -71.94
N GLY A 136 2.85 -45.67 -71.13
CA GLY A 136 4.01 -46.46 -71.56
C GLY A 136 3.63 -47.86 -72.03
N ALA A 137 2.72 -48.54 -71.31
CA ALA A 137 2.22 -49.86 -71.69
C ALA A 137 1.40 -49.83 -72.99
N LEU A 138 0.56 -48.80 -73.19
CA LEU A 138 -0.21 -48.62 -74.41
C LEU A 138 0.67 -48.35 -75.62
N LEU A 139 1.68 -47.47 -75.48
CA LEU A 139 2.65 -47.19 -76.53
C LEU A 139 3.45 -48.44 -76.89
N TRP A 140 3.91 -49.19 -75.88
CA TRP A 140 4.61 -50.45 -76.10
C TRP A 140 3.75 -51.47 -76.87
N TRP A 141 2.49 -51.64 -76.45
CA TRP A 141 1.54 -52.53 -77.11
C TRP A 141 1.27 -52.09 -78.56
N PHE A 142 1.16 -50.79 -78.81
CA PHE A 142 0.96 -50.25 -80.15
C PHE A 142 2.17 -50.48 -81.06
N VAL A 143 3.40 -50.38 -80.54
CA VAL A 143 4.63 -50.63 -81.31
C VAL A 143 4.81 -52.11 -81.66
N GLN A 144 4.33 -53.04 -80.82
CA GLN A 144 4.42 -54.48 -81.09
C GLN A 144 3.35 -55.00 -82.06
N ARG A 145 2.37 -54.17 -82.42
CA ARG A 145 1.25 -54.53 -83.30
C ARG A 145 1.47 -54.03 -84.72
#